data_AF-A0A0F8AU44-F1
#
_entry.id   AF-A0A0F8AU44-F1
#
_cell.length_a   1.000
_cell.length_b   1.000
_cell.length_c   1.000
_cell.angle_alpha   90.00
_cell.angle_beta   90.00
_cell.angle_gamma   90.00
#
_symmetry.space_group_name_H-M   'P 1'
#
loop_
_entity.id
_entity.type
_entity.pdbx_description
1 polymer ?
#
loop_
_entity_poly.entity_id
_entity_poly.type
_entity_poly.pdbx_seq_one_letter_code
_entity_poly.pdbx_strand_id
1 'polypeptide(L)'
;MGTVRRSEGRSVAFGPGALTGAIGDSITVIPLVVALALLTDVSLPHALVGFGVFQIVWGVRYGLPVSVEPMKALAALAIAGALTYAELALAGLVLGALLLAIGLTGTLARVERWIGEPVIRGVQFAVGLVLLETGVNLALGDPTLAAAGVAIAAVAAIAGHGKASALA
;
A
#
# COMPACT_ATOMS: atom_id res chain seq x y z
N MET A 1 27.78 -5.40 22.54
CA MET A 1 28.25 -4.79 21.28
C MET A 1 28.02 -5.81 20.17
N GLY A 2 26.80 -5.86 19.63
CA GLY A 2 26.41 -6.85 18.61
C GLY A 2 26.87 -6.38 17.23
N THR A 3 27.66 -7.20 16.56
CA THR A 3 28.15 -6.96 15.20
C THR A 3 26.98 -7.02 14.22
N VAL A 4 26.47 -5.85 13.84
CA VAL A 4 25.56 -5.72 12.68
C VAL A 4 26.38 -6.09 11.46
N ARG A 5 26.22 -7.33 10.98
CA ARG A 5 26.70 -7.77 9.67
C ARG A 5 26.08 -6.82 8.64
N ARG A 6 26.90 -5.96 8.03
CA ARG A 6 26.54 -5.28 6.78
C ARG A 6 26.30 -6.38 5.76
N SER A 7 25.06 -6.56 5.30
CA SER A 7 24.80 -7.46 4.19
C SER A 7 25.37 -6.84 2.92
N GLU A 8 26.49 -7.39 2.50
CA GLU A 8 27.04 -7.20 1.16
C GLU A 8 26.10 -7.87 0.15
N GLY A 9 25.79 -7.15 -0.94
CA GLY A 9 25.03 -7.65 -2.09
C GLY A 9 23.53 -7.36 -2.04
N ARG A 10 23.08 -6.35 -2.81
CA ARG A 10 21.65 -6.18 -3.18
C ARG A 10 21.23 -7.34 -4.08
N SER A 11 20.97 -8.51 -3.49
CA SER A 11 20.38 -9.65 -4.18
C SER A 11 18.87 -9.49 -4.14
N VAL A 12 18.20 -9.69 -5.28
CA VAL A 12 16.74 -9.82 -5.30
C VAL A 12 16.39 -11.07 -4.47
N ALA A 13 15.59 -10.89 -3.43
CA ALA A 13 15.21 -11.97 -2.53
C ALA A 13 14.06 -12.79 -3.14
N PHE A 14 14.37 -13.97 -3.66
CA PHE A 14 13.37 -14.94 -4.08
C PHE A 14 13.09 -15.89 -2.92
N GLY A 15 12.06 -15.59 -2.13
CA GLY A 15 11.65 -16.40 -0.99
C GLY A 15 10.15 -16.33 -0.72
N PRO A 16 9.62 -17.17 0.18
CA PRO A 16 8.20 -17.21 0.50
C PRO A 16 7.63 -15.84 0.90
N GLY A 17 8.40 -15.04 1.65
CA GLY A 17 7.99 -13.68 2.04
C GLY A 17 7.88 -12.70 0.87
N ALA A 18 8.74 -12.81 -0.14
CA ALA A 18 8.63 -11.99 -1.35
C ALA A 18 7.41 -12.39 -2.19
N LEU A 19 7.10 -13.69 -2.24
CA LEU A 19 5.91 -14.20 -2.91
C LEU A 19 4.63 -13.75 -2.20
N THR A 20 4.54 -13.92 -0.88
CA THR A 20 3.36 -13.49 -0.11
C THR A 20 3.19 -11.97 -0.13
N GLY A 21 4.28 -11.20 -0.08
CA GLY A 21 4.23 -9.74 -0.23
C GLY A 21 3.73 -9.29 -1.60
N ALA A 22 4.24 -9.88 -2.68
CA ALA A 22 3.78 -9.57 -4.03
C ALA A 22 2.31 -9.94 -4.27
N ILE A 23 1.88 -11.11 -3.76
CA ILE A 23 0.47 -11.53 -3.81
C ILE A 23 -0.40 -10.59 -2.96
N GLY A 24 0.05 -10.24 -1.75
CA GLY A 24 -0.66 -9.34 -0.84
C GLY A 24 -0.92 -7.98 -1.46
N ASP A 25 0.08 -7.37 -2.09
CA ASP A 25 -0.11 -6.10 -2.80
C ASP A 25 -1.07 -6.25 -3.98
N SER A 26 -0.87 -7.28 -4.81
CA SER A 26 -1.70 -7.53 -5.99
C SER A 26 -3.18 -7.73 -5.66
N ILE A 27 -3.49 -8.47 -4.58
CA ILE A 27 -4.88 -8.69 -4.13
C ILE A 27 -5.58 -7.37 -3.78
N THR A 28 -4.84 -6.38 -3.26
CA THR A 28 -5.42 -5.06 -2.95
C THR A 28 -5.54 -4.17 -4.18
N VAL A 29 -4.61 -4.27 -5.13
CA VAL A 29 -4.52 -3.37 -6.28
C VAL A 29 -5.45 -3.81 -7.43
N ILE A 30 -5.62 -5.12 -7.66
CA ILE A 30 -6.44 -5.62 -8.77
C ILE A 30 -7.89 -5.13 -8.67
N PRO A 31 -8.61 -5.30 -7.55
CA PRO A 31 -9.99 -4.82 -7.42
C PRO A 31 -10.08 -3.29 -7.59
N LEU A 32 -9.08 -2.57 -7.08
CA LEU A 32 -9.03 -1.11 -7.16
C LEU A 32 -8.87 -0.62 -8.61
N VAL A 33 -7.94 -1.22 -9.38
CA VAL A 33 -7.73 -0.84 -10.78
C VAL A 33 -8.92 -1.23 -11.65
N VAL A 34 -9.55 -2.37 -11.36
CA VAL A 34 -10.81 -2.77 -12.03
C VAL A 34 -11.91 -1.75 -11.74
N ALA A 35 -12.12 -1.38 -10.47
CA ALA A 35 -13.11 -0.35 -10.11
C ALA A 35 -12.81 0.98 -10.80
N LEU A 36 -11.54 1.41 -10.81
CA LEU A 36 -11.12 2.62 -11.49
C LEU A 36 -11.43 2.58 -12.99
N ALA A 37 -11.11 1.49 -13.67
CA ALA A 37 -11.36 1.35 -15.11
C ALA A 37 -12.84 1.20 -15.48
N LEU A 38 -13.67 0.72 -14.55
CA LEU A 38 -15.13 0.64 -14.74
C LEU A 38 -15.83 1.98 -14.52
N LEU A 39 -15.26 2.84 -13.68
CA LEU A 39 -15.89 4.09 -13.24
C LEU A 39 -15.27 5.34 -13.87
N THR A 40 -14.17 5.19 -14.62
CA THR A 40 -13.44 6.29 -15.27
C THR A 40 -12.93 5.86 -16.65
N ASP A 41 -12.43 6.80 -17.44
CA ASP A 41 -11.84 6.54 -18.76
C ASP A 41 -10.45 5.87 -18.71
N VAL A 42 -10.00 5.41 -17.54
CA VAL A 42 -8.72 4.71 -17.39
C VAL A 42 -8.80 3.36 -18.10
N SER A 43 -7.87 3.11 -19.03
CA SER A 43 -7.73 1.79 -19.63
C SER A 43 -7.18 0.76 -18.63
N LEU A 44 -7.94 -0.31 -18.39
CA LEU A 44 -7.51 -1.45 -17.56
C LEU A 44 -6.20 -2.11 -18.04
N PRO A 45 -6.01 -2.47 -19.34
CA PRO A 45 -4.78 -3.14 -19.77
C PRO A 45 -3.53 -2.28 -19.56
N HIS A 46 -3.59 -1.00 -19.93
CA HIS A 46 -2.45 -0.07 -19.74
C HIS A 46 -2.12 0.14 -18.26
N ALA A 47 -3.13 0.25 -17.39
CA ALA A 47 -2.92 0.39 -15.95
C ALA A 47 -2.26 -0.86 -15.35
N LEU A 48 -2.69 -2.07 -15.74
CA LEU A 48 -2.10 -3.33 -15.28
C LEU A 48 -0.67 -3.52 -15.80
N VAL A 49 -0.40 -3.16 -17.06
CA VAL A 49 0.96 -3.18 -17.62
C VAL A 49 1.86 -2.21 -16.85
N GLY A 50 1.39 -0.98 -16.60
CA GLY A 50 2.12 0.00 -15.80
C GLY A 50 2.43 -0.53 -14.40
N PHE A 51 1.43 -1.08 -13.71
CA PHE A 51 1.59 -1.69 -12.40
C PHE A 51 2.64 -2.82 -12.41
N GLY A 52 2.56 -3.76 -13.36
CA GLY A 52 3.51 -4.86 -13.47
C GLY A 52 4.94 -4.40 -13.75
N VAL A 53 5.12 -3.43 -14.66
CA VAL A 53 6.43 -2.85 -14.96
C VAL A 53 7.02 -2.19 -13.71
N PHE A 54 6.25 -1.38 -12.99
CA PHE A 54 6.73 -0.74 -11.78
C PHE A 54 7.04 -1.74 -10.67
N GLN A 55 6.27 -2.82 -10.52
CA GLN A 55 6.59 -3.88 -9.56
C GLN A 55 7.93 -4.56 -9.87
N ILE A 56 8.26 -4.79 -11.14
CA ILE A 56 9.57 -5.31 -11.56
C ILE A 56 10.67 -4.30 -11.24
N VAL A 57 10.48 -3.03 -11.61
CA VAL A 57 11.47 -1.96 -11.38
C VAL A 57 11.78 -1.83 -9.88
N TRP A 58 10.77 -1.78 -9.02
CA TRP A 58 10.94 -1.66 -7.57
C TRP A 58 11.55 -2.92 -6.96
N GLY A 59 11.09 -4.11 -7.37
CA GLY A 59 11.65 -5.38 -6.93
C GLY A 59 13.16 -5.50 -7.23
N VAL A 60 13.60 -5.05 -8.42
CA VAL A 60 15.02 -5.04 -8.80
C VAL A 60 15.80 -3.92 -8.09
N ARG A 61 15.22 -2.71 -7.98
CA ARG A 61 15.92 -1.53 -7.45
C ARG A 61 16.07 -1.53 -5.93
N TYR A 62 15.07 -2.02 -5.21
CA TYR A 62 15.01 -2.05 -3.75
C TYR A 62 15.19 -3.45 -3.16
N GLY A 63 15.11 -4.52 -3.97
CA GLY A 63 15.33 -5.89 -3.52
C GLY A 63 14.15 -6.54 -2.78
N LEU A 64 13.01 -5.85 -2.70
CA LEU A 64 11.79 -6.28 -2.01
C LEU A 64 10.56 -5.79 -2.81
N PRO A 65 9.41 -6.50 -2.75
CA PRO A 65 8.14 -5.99 -3.25
C PRO A 65 7.69 -4.81 -2.37
N VAL A 66 7.77 -3.59 -2.88
CA VAL A 66 7.39 -2.37 -2.16
C VAL A 66 6.04 -1.89 -2.70
N SER A 67 5.04 -1.76 -1.81
CA SER A 67 3.73 -1.22 -2.19
C SER A 67 3.86 0.26 -2.53
N VAL A 68 3.34 0.67 -3.69
CA VAL A 68 3.33 2.07 -4.13
C VAL A 68 2.13 2.78 -3.47
N GLU A 69 2.29 3.14 -2.20
CA GLU A 69 1.18 3.62 -1.37
C GLU A 69 0.63 5.04 -1.63
N PRO A 70 1.21 5.91 -2.49
CA PRO A 70 0.53 7.16 -2.87
C PRO A 70 -0.64 6.98 -3.86
N MET A 71 -0.61 5.95 -4.71
CA MET A 71 -1.55 5.85 -5.84
C MET A 71 -2.96 5.38 -5.44
N LYS A 72 -3.09 4.68 -4.30
CA LYS A 72 -4.38 4.13 -3.84
C LYS A 72 -5.35 5.24 -3.42
N ALA A 73 -4.83 6.31 -2.80
CA ALA A 73 -5.62 7.48 -2.42
C ALA A 73 -6.15 8.25 -3.64
N LEU A 74 -5.29 8.49 -4.64
CA LEU A 74 -5.70 9.15 -5.89
C LEU A 74 -6.75 8.31 -6.65
N ALA A 75 -6.56 6.99 -6.71
CA ALA A 75 -7.55 6.09 -7.31
C ALA A 75 -8.89 6.13 -6.57
N ALA A 76 -8.88 6.16 -5.23
CA ALA A 76 -10.10 6.27 -4.43
C ALA A 76 -10.83 7.60 -4.67
N LEU A 77 -10.10 8.71 -4.78
CA LEU A 77 -10.69 10.02 -5.13
C LEU A 77 -11.30 10.02 -6.54
N ALA A 78 -10.64 9.41 -7.52
CA ALA A 78 -11.20 9.28 -8.87
C ALA A 78 -12.45 8.39 -8.90
N ILE A 79 -12.43 7.26 -8.17
CA ILE A 79 -13.59 6.36 -8.00
C ILE A 79 -14.77 7.10 -7.33
N ALA A 80 -14.49 7.96 -6.36
CA ALA A 80 -15.49 8.81 -5.71
C ALA A 80 -15.98 9.97 -6.60
N GLY A 81 -15.47 10.11 -7.83
CA GLY A 81 -15.81 11.20 -8.75
C GLY A 81 -15.22 12.56 -8.37
N ALA A 82 -14.29 12.60 -7.41
CA ALA A 82 -13.64 13.83 -6.97
C ALA A 82 -12.51 14.30 -7.91
N LEU A 83 -12.04 13.41 -8.80
CA LEU A 83 -11.03 13.70 -9.82
C LEU A 83 -11.50 13.18 -11.17
N THR A 84 -11.42 14.02 -12.19
CA THR A 84 -11.51 13.61 -13.59
C THR A 84 -10.28 12.80 -14.01
N TYR A 85 -10.36 12.08 -15.14
CA TYR A 85 -9.21 11.35 -15.70
C TYR A 85 -7.99 12.26 -15.93
N ALA A 86 -8.21 13.48 -16.45
CA ALA A 86 -7.15 14.44 -16.70
C ALA A 86 -6.47 14.91 -15.40
N GLU A 87 -7.27 15.19 -14.36
CA GLU A 87 -6.75 15.59 -13.05
C GLU A 87 -6.02 14.44 -12.36
N LEU A 88 -6.52 13.21 -12.48
CA LEU A 88 -5.85 12.01 -11.99
C LEU A 88 -4.47 11.84 -12.66
N ALA A 89 -4.40 11.97 -13.98
CA ALA A 89 -3.16 11.86 -14.73
C ALA A 89 -2.16 12.97 -14.33
N LEU A 90 -2.64 14.21 -14.22
CA LEU A 90 -1.82 15.35 -13.79
C LEU A 90 -1.33 15.17 -12.35
N ALA A 91 -2.21 14.80 -11.43
CA ALA A 91 -1.86 14.56 -10.03
C ALA A 91 -0.82 13.43 -9.91
N GLY A 92 -0.99 12.35 -10.67
CA GLY A 92 -0.01 11.26 -10.75
C GLY A 92 1.36 11.74 -11.25
N LEU A 93 1.39 12.56 -12.32
CA LEU A 93 2.63 13.10 -12.87
C LEU A 93 3.33 14.06 -11.90
N VAL A 94 2.58 14.99 -11.30
CA VAL A 94 3.09 15.96 -10.32
C VAL A 94 3.62 15.25 -9.09
N LEU A 95 2.86 14.29 -8.55
CA LEU A 95 3.27 13.52 -7.39
C LEU A 95 4.49 12.65 -7.70
N GLY A 96 4.53 12.01 -8.87
CA GLY A 96 5.68 11.24 -9.34
C GLY A 96 6.94 12.10 -9.46
N ALA A 97 6.84 13.28 -10.08
CA ALA A 97 7.95 14.22 -10.22
C ALA A 97 8.42 14.74 -8.86
N LEU A 98 7.49 15.08 -7.97
CA LEU A 98 7.80 15.55 -6.62
C LEU A 98 8.52 14.48 -5.80
N LEU A 99 7.99 13.25 -5.79
CA LEU A 99 8.58 12.13 -5.06
C LEU A 99 9.95 11.76 -5.64
N LEU A 100 10.11 11.79 -6.97
CA LEU A 100 11.40 11.57 -7.62
C LEU A 100 12.42 12.65 -7.21
N ALA A 101 12.01 13.92 -7.21
CA ALA A 101 12.88 15.02 -6.78
C ALA A 101 13.31 14.84 -5.32
N ILE A 102 12.37 14.57 -4.40
CA ILE A 102 12.65 14.32 -2.98
C ILE A 102 13.60 13.13 -2.79
N GLY A 103 13.39 12.05 -3.55
CA GLY A 103 14.21 10.85 -3.53
C GLY A 103 15.64 11.10 -4.02
N LEU A 104 15.79 11.88 -5.10
CA LEU A 104 17.10 12.22 -5.68
C LEU A 104 17.89 13.19 -4.78
N THR A 105 17.23 14.14 -4.11
CA THR A 105 17.88 15.11 -3.24
C THR A 105 18.16 14.60 -1.84
N GLY A 106 17.58 13.45 -1.46
CA GLY A 106 17.64 12.92 -0.09
C GLY A 106 16.98 13.84 0.93
N THR A 107 16.04 14.69 0.50
CA THR A 107 15.39 15.68 1.38
C THR A 107 14.64 14.98 2.52
N LEU A 108 14.07 13.80 2.27
CA LEU A 108 13.33 13.05 3.28
C LEU A 108 14.21 12.70 4.49
N ALA A 109 15.44 12.23 4.27
CA ALA A 109 16.39 11.93 5.36
C ALA A 109 16.73 13.19 6.20
N ARG A 110 16.66 14.38 5.60
CA ARG A 110 16.85 15.64 6.34
C ARG A 110 15.63 16.02 7.17
N VAL A 111 14.43 15.66 6.74
CA VAL A 111 13.18 15.96 7.45
C VAL A 111 12.92 14.93 8.54
N GLU A 112 13.24 13.66 8.30
CA GLU A 112 13.06 12.54 9.23
C GLU A 112 13.69 12.82 10.60
N ARG A 113 14.84 13.52 10.66
CA ARG A 113 15.48 13.92 11.92
C ARG A 113 14.61 14.79 12.84
N TRP A 114 13.59 15.46 12.28
CA TRP A 114 12.64 16.31 13.01
C TRP A 114 11.36 15.56 13.38
N ILE A 115 11.12 14.39 12.79
CA ILE A 115 9.94 13.56 13.04
C ILE A 115 10.30 12.54 14.10
N GLY A 116 9.96 12.83 15.36
CA GLY A 116 10.20 11.89 16.46
C GLY A 116 9.23 10.70 16.45
N GLU A 117 9.62 9.60 17.11
CA GLU A 117 8.76 8.41 17.30
C GLU A 117 7.34 8.73 17.81
N PRO A 118 7.11 9.69 18.74
CA PRO A 118 5.77 10.00 19.20
C PRO A 118 4.84 10.48 18.08
N VAL A 119 5.37 11.20 17.08
CA VAL A 119 4.60 11.68 15.93
C VAL A 119 4.21 10.50 15.05
N ILE A 120 5.16 9.60 14.77
CA ILE A 120 4.93 8.40 13.95
C ILE A 120 3.86 7.51 14.60
N ARG A 121 3.98 7.23 15.90
CA ARG A 121 2.99 6.44 16.65
C ARG A 121 1.64 7.14 16.73
N GLY A 122 1.63 8.47 16.85
CA GLY A 122 0.41 9.27 16.81
C GLY A 122 -0.34 9.14 15.48
N VAL A 123 0.37 9.24 14.35
CA VAL A 123 -0.22 9.04 13.02
C VAL A 123 -0.72 7.61 12.85
N GLN A 124 0.06 6.60 13.24
CA GLN A 124 -0.36 5.20 13.19
C GLN A 124 -1.61 4.92 14.05
N PHE A 125 -1.67 5.50 15.26
CA PHE A 125 -2.84 5.37 16.13
C PHE A 125 -4.07 6.06 15.53
N ALA A 126 -3.91 7.27 14.98
CA ALA A 126 -4.99 7.97 14.30
C ALA A 126 -5.54 7.18 13.10
N VAL A 127 -4.66 6.65 12.25
CA VAL A 127 -5.08 5.78 11.13
C VAL A 127 -5.77 4.52 11.63
N GLY A 128 -5.26 3.89 12.70
CA GLY A 128 -5.89 2.73 13.32
C GLY A 128 -7.31 3.01 13.83
N LEU A 129 -7.53 4.16 14.46
CA LEU A 129 -8.86 4.59 14.91
C LEU A 129 -9.81 4.86 13.74
N VAL A 130 -9.33 5.52 12.68
CA VAL A 130 -10.13 5.78 11.47
C VAL A 130 -10.55 4.47 10.78
N LEU A 131 -9.65 3.49 10.71
CA LEU A 131 -9.97 2.16 10.16
C LEU A 131 -10.97 1.40 11.05
N LEU A 132 -10.83 1.51 12.38
CA LEU A 132 -11.78 0.92 13.32
C LEU A 132 -13.18 1.52 13.15
N GLU A 133 -13.28 2.85 13.12
CA GLU A 133 -14.53 3.57 12.90
C GLU A 133 -15.18 3.16 11.57
N THR A 134 -14.39 3.12 10.49
CA THR A 134 -14.86 2.70 9.16
C THR A 134 -15.38 1.25 9.19
N GLY A 135 -14.64 0.34 9.85
CA GLY A 135 -15.04 -1.05 10.01
C GLY A 135 -16.35 -1.21 10.79
N VAL A 136 -16.53 -0.46 11.88
CA VAL A 136 -17.77 -0.45 12.67
C VAL A 136 -18.94 0.08 11.84
N ASN A 137 -18.76 1.19 11.14
CA ASN A 137 -19.81 1.78 10.29
C ASN A 137 -20.23 0.82 9.17
N LEU A 138 -19.29 0.14 8.51
CA LEU A 138 -19.59 -0.88 7.51
C LEU A 138 -20.33 -2.07 8.12
N ALA A 139 -19.93 -2.52 9.31
CA ALA A 139 -20.57 -3.65 10.00
C ALA A 139 -22.01 -3.34 10.44
N LEU A 140 -22.27 -2.11 10.89
CA LEU A 140 -23.62 -1.65 11.26
C LEU A 140 -24.51 -1.44 10.02
N GLY A 141 -23.93 -1.04 8.89
CA GLY A 141 -24.64 -0.84 7.63
C GLY A 141 -25.09 -2.14 6.96
N ASP A 142 -24.35 -3.23 7.14
CA ASP A 142 -24.70 -4.55 6.59
C ASP A 142 -24.33 -5.69 7.57
N PRO A 143 -25.31 -6.18 8.36
CA PRO A 143 -25.08 -7.26 9.32
C PRO A 143 -24.63 -8.58 8.70
N THR A 144 -24.97 -8.83 7.44
CA THR A 144 -24.57 -10.07 6.75
C THR A 144 -23.09 -10.02 6.38
N LEU A 145 -22.63 -8.87 5.88
CA LEU A 145 -21.22 -8.60 5.62
C LEU A 145 -20.41 -8.62 6.93
N ALA A 146 -20.96 -8.06 8.01
CA ALA A 146 -20.35 -8.10 9.33
C ALA A 146 -20.13 -9.54 9.82
N ALA A 147 -21.17 -10.39 9.75
CA ALA A 147 -21.09 -11.79 10.15
C ALA A 147 -20.07 -12.56 9.32
N ALA A 148 -20.05 -12.34 8.00
CA ALA A 148 -19.05 -12.94 7.11
C ALA A 148 -17.62 -12.49 7.47
N GLY A 149 -17.41 -11.19 7.71
CA GLY A 149 -16.12 -10.65 8.12
C GLY A 149 -15.62 -11.23 9.44
N VAL A 150 -16.49 -11.32 10.46
CA VAL A 150 -16.17 -11.94 11.74
C VAL A 150 -15.84 -13.42 11.59
N ALA A 151 -16.59 -14.16 10.77
CA ALA A 151 -16.32 -15.58 10.51
C ALA A 151 -14.94 -15.78 9.87
N ILE A 152 -14.59 -14.97 8.87
CA ILE A 152 -13.28 -15.01 8.21
C ILE A 152 -12.16 -14.69 9.21
N ALA A 153 -12.32 -13.65 10.02
CA ALA A 153 -11.35 -13.26 11.04
C ALA A 153 -11.15 -14.36 12.09
N ALA A 154 -12.24 -14.99 12.55
CA ALA A 154 -12.20 -16.08 13.51
C ALA A 154 -11.48 -17.31 12.93
N VAL A 155 -11.78 -17.69 11.70
CA VAL A 155 -11.09 -18.79 11.00
C VAL A 155 -9.59 -18.50 10.86
N ALA A 156 -9.22 -17.28 10.46
CA ALA A 156 -7.83 -16.87 10.33
C ALA A 156 -7.07 -16.92 11.67
N ALA A 157 -7.71 -16.48 12.75
CA ALA A 157 -7.15 -16.50 14.10
C ALA A 157 -6.97 -17.94 14.63
N ILE A 158 -7.97 -18.81 14.42
CA ILE A 158 -7.93 -20.22 14.85
C ILE A 158 -6.91 -21.02 14.03
N ALA A 159 -6.72 -20.69 12.75
CA ALA A 159 -5.74 -21.34 11.88
C ALA A 159 -4.27 -21.06 12.23
N GLY A 160 -3.99 -20.30 13.31
CA GLY A 160 -2.64 -20.24 13.90
C GLY A 160 -1.66 -19.30 13.17
N HIS A 161 -2.14 -18.33 12.40
CA HIS A 161 -1.29 -17.29 11.79
C HIS A 161 -0.78 -16.25 12.82
N GLY A 162 -0.47 -16.67 14.06
CA GLY A 162 -0.03 -15.80 15.16
C GLY A 162 1.28 -15.05 14.93
N LYS A 163 1.97 -15.29 13.80
CA LYS A 163 3.15 -14.55 13.34
C LYS A 163 2.85 -13.61 12.16
N ALA A 164 1.58 -13.34 11.85
CA ALA A 164 1.16 -12.39 10.81
C ALA A 164 1.05 -10.95 11.35
N SER A 165 1.79 -10.61 12.40
CA SER A 165 1.94 -9.22 12.80
C SER A 165 3.01 -8.58 11.91
N ALA A 166 2.63 -7.56 11.15
CA ALA A 166 3.54 -6.76 10.32
C ALA A 166 4.56 -5.92 11.15
N LEU A 167 4.60 -6.11 12.48
CA LEU A 167 5.42 -5.37 13.43
C LEU A 167 6.56 -6.21 14.05
N ALA A 168 6.81 -7.43 13.55
CA ALA A 168 7.90 -8.29 14.02
C ALA A 168 9.15 -8.21 13.14
#